data_AF-A0AAJ6CIH1-F1
#
_entry.id   AF-A0AAJ6CIH1-F1
#
_cell.length_a   1.000
_cell.length_b   1.000
_cell.length_c   1.000
_cell.angle_alpha   90.00
_cell.angle_beta   90.00
_cell.angle_gamma   90.00
#
_symmetry.space_group_name_H-M   'P 1'
#
loop_
_entity.id
_entity.type
_entity.pdbx_description
1 polymer ?
#
loop_
_entity_poly.entity_id
_entity_poly.type
_entity_poly.pdbx_seq_one_letter_code
_entity_poly.pdbx_strand_id
1 'polypeptide(L)'
;MGNRYPTFETVNFYAGGQLNRASWLRESSAYLNQALMRPDARILPLSNGNPLIRREDSSHRIAWFPWKEVADAVMQTVHRFSPSATTVFGPTTYMLEKKPDMEDKYWARSTQGILAPFLSLAFLGILEEANTLPETIDFKDTGGKAMVVPKGAPCFALSLSYRPSDLPATEKLPCEKLLEDLTSPDSPYQTLDMRTVILSGAMDREDAAVLANARTLLDWNDRYKFCAGCGSLEYSVWGGHKRGCASVLAKITKDQQPLVKALYSGAEVEQLCDSVTSVQNYSYPRSDPVIIVGILSADCEHILLGRQKTWPKGFYSCIAGFVEAGESLEEAVRREALEETGVRIGQVAYHSSQPWPFPANLIFGAFGIADTTRSEIRLDLDVELEDAFFAPRADVLAAVEAAEQRNQKTKNESPTRNGHRYLYVQY
;
A
#
# COMPACT_ATOMS: atom_id res chain seq x y z
N MET A 1 0.47 -14.41 -24.38
CA MET A 1 -0.27 -14.51 -23.11
C MET A 1 0.07 -15.85 -22.47
N GLY A 2 1.15 -15.90 -21.67
CA GLY A 2 1.50 -17.07 -20.88
C GLY A 2 1.06 -16.82 -19.44
N ASN A 3 -0.21 -17.07 -19.13
CA ASN A 3 -0.68 -17.00 -17.75
C ASN A 3 -0.07 -18.18 -16.97
N ARG A 4 0.64 -17.87 -15.88
CA ARG A 4 1.44 -18.82 -15.07
C ARG A 4 0.62 -19.88 -14.32
N TYR A 5 -0.68 -19.91 -14.50
CA TYR A 5 -1.64 -20.94 -14.12
C TYR A 5 -2.85 -20.77 -15.06
N PRO A 6 -3.51 -21.84 -15.57
CA PRO A 6 -4.83 -21.68 -16.17
C PRO A 6 -5.77 -21.23 -15.04
N THR A 7 -5.88 -19.93 -14.85
CA THR A 7 -6.62 -19.32 -13.76
C THR A 7 -8.04 -19.10 -14.25
N PHE A 8 -8.99 -19.81 -13.63
CA PHE A 8 -10.38 -19.38 -13.54
C PHE A 8 -10.52 -18.16 -12.60
N GLU A 9 -9.42 -17.50 -12.24
CA GLU A 9 -9.34 -16.48 -11.19
C GLU A 9 -9.28 -15.07 -11.80
N THR A 10 -10.19 -14.22 -11.36
CA THR A 10 -10.21 -12.79 -11.71
C THR A 10 -9.06 -12.06 -11.04
N VAL A 11 -8.11 -11.56 -11.83
CA VAL A 11 -7.02 -10.68 -11.36
C VAL A 11 -7.39 -9.22 -11.60
N ASN A 12 -7.64 -8.52 -10.49
CA ASN A 12 -8.06 -7.12 -10.44
C ASN A 12 -6.89 -6.12 -10.64
N PHE A 13 -7.20 -4.86 -10.89
CA PHE A 13 -6.25 -3.84 -11.39
C PHE A 13 -5.02 -3.64 -10.50
N TYR A 14 -5.21 -3.65 -9.18
CA TYR A 14 -4.15 -3.50 -8.18
C TYR A 14 -3.60 -4.84 -7.64
N ALA A 15 -3.84 -5.93 -8.36
CA ALA A 15 -3.46 -7.29 -7.94
C ALA A 15 -2.66 -8.02 -9.04
N GLY A 16 -2.05 -9.16 -8.67
CA GLY A 16 -1.41 -10.08 -9.62
C GLY A 16 -0.05 -9.64 -10.18
N GLY A 17 0.69 -8.79 -9.48
CA GLY A 17 2.04 -8.40 -9.87
C GLY A 17 3.08 -9.53 -9.76
N GLN A 18 4.19 -9.41 -10.49
CA GLN A 18 5.32 -10.38 -10.52
C GLN A 18 6.27 -10.26 -9.33
N LEU A 19 5.93 -9.43 -8.35
CA LEU A 19 6.77 -9.16 -7.20
C LEU A 19 6.65 -10.29 -6.16
N ASN A 20 7.70 -11.07 -6.01
CA ASN A 20 7.84 -12.00 -4.91
C ASN A 20 8.13 -11.23 -3.62
N ARG A 21 7.20 -11.25 -2.67
CA ARG A 21 7.31 -10.45 -1.43
C ARG A 21 8.46 -10.84 -0.52
N ALA A 22 9.05 -12.03 -0.71
CA ALA A 22 10.24 -12.54 -0.04
C ALA A 22 10.32 -12.20 1.47
N SER A 23 9.23 -12.49 2.21
CA SER A 23 9.03 -11.95 3.56
C SER A 23 10.10 -12.38 4.58
N TRP A 24 10.69 -13.55 4.41
CA TRP A 24 11.75 -14.08 5.28
C TRP A 24 13.07 -13.30 5.19
N LEU A 25 13.24 -12.44 4.18
CA LEU A 25 14.44 -11.61 3.99
C LEU A 25 14.37 -10.28 4.75
N ARG A 26 13.18 -9.86 5.19
CA ARG A 26 12.91 -8.55 5.80
C ARG A 26 13.69 -8.30 7.10
N GLU A 27 14.01 -9.35 7.83
CA GLU A 27 14.76 -9.28 9.10
C GLU A 27 16.29 -9.20 8.89
N SER A 28 16.79 -9.64 7.72
CA SER A 28 18.23 -9.65 7.48
C SER A 28 18.73 -8.27 7.05
N SER A 29 19.22 -7.50 8.02
CA SER A 29 19.89 -6.22 7.76
C SER A 29 21.06 -6.37 6.77
N ALA A 30 21.81 -7.48 6.86
CA ALA A 30 22.94 -7.75 5.97
C ALA A 30 22.48 -7.99 4.52
N TYR A 31 21.39 -8.74 4.33
CA TYR A 31 20.78 -8.92 3.01
C TYR A 31 20.25 -7.60 2.46
N LEU A 32 19.44 -6.86 3.24
CA LEU A 32 18.80 -5.63 2.78
C LEU A 32 19.83 -4.59 2.33
N ASN A 33 20.93 -4.41 3.08
CA ASN A 33 22.02 -3.51 2.70
C ASN A 33 22.72 -3.96 1.42
N GLN A 34 22.99 -5.27 1.26
CA GLN A 34 23.59 -5.77 0.01
C GLN A 34 22.63 -5.67 -1.17
N ALA A 35 21.33 -5.89 -0.94
CA ALA A 35 20.29 -5.80 -1.95
C ALA A 35 20.15 -4.38 -2.50
N LEU A 36 20.22 -3.34 -1.65
CA LEU A 36 20.27 -1.94 -2.11
C LEU A 36 21.45 -1.67 -3.03
N MET A 37 22.62 -2.24 -2.74
CA MET A 37 23.84 -1.99 -3.49
C MET A 37 23.94 -2.76 -4.81
N ARG A 38 22.99 -3.66 -5.11
CA ARG A 38 23.00 -4.40 -6.36
C ARG A 38 22.78 -3.45 -7.56
N PRO A 39 23.50 -3.63 -8.68
CA PRO A 39 23.32 -2.80 -9.87
C PRO A 39 21.92 -2.85 -10.47
N ASP A 40 21.19 -3.94 -10.24
CA ASP A 40 19.82 -4.16 -10.70
C ASP A 40 18.75 -3.82 -9.66
N ALA A 41 19.13 -3.25 -8.50
CA ALA A 41 18.18 -2.80 -7.50
C ALA A 41 17.29 -1.68 -8.04
N ARG A 42 15.98 -1.77 -7.78
CA ARG A 42 14.99 -0.80 -8.25
C ARG A 42 14.36 -0.08 -7.07
N ILE A 43 14.49 1.24 -7.03
CA ILE A 43 13.88 2.10 -6.02
C ILE A 43 12.70 2.84 -6.64
N LEU A 44 11.55 2.76 -5.99
CA LEU A 44 10.32 3.43 -6.38
C LEU A 44 10.09 4.65 -5.46
N PRO A 45 10.45 5.86 -5.90
CA PRO A 45 10.13 7.07 -5.16
C PRO A 45 8.65 7.42 -5.28
N LEU A 46 8.00 7.73 -4.15
CA LEU A 46 6.63 8.19 -4.09
C LEU A 46 6.57 9.58 -3.44
N SER A 47 5.75 10.46 -4.02
CA SER A 47 5.39 11.77 -3.48
C SER A 47 3.94 11.73 -2.99
N ASN A 48 3.73 11.83 -1.68
CA ASN A 48 2.41 11.73 -1.05
C ASN A 48 1.63 10.47 -1.51
N GLY A 49 2.35 9.36 -1.63
CA GLY A 49 1.80 8.08 -2.11
C GLY A 49 1.59 8.00 -3.62
N ASN A 50 1.99 9.00 -4.41
CA ASN A 50 1.90 8.97 -5.87
C ASN A 50 3.26 8.70 -6.50
N PRO A 51 3.35 7.80 -7.51
CA PRO A 51 4.60 7.54 -8.21
C PRO A 51 5.00 8.68 -9.14
N LEU A 52 6.27 8.65 -9.54
CA LEU A 52 6.76 9.42 -10.67
C LEU A 52 6.64 8.60 -11.97
N ILE A 53 6.33 9.28 -13.07
CA ILE A 53 6.38 8.76 -14.44
C ILE A 53 7.20 9.70 -15.31
N ARG A 54 7.69 9.23 -16.46
CA ARG A 54 8.37 10.10 -17.45
C ARG A 54 7.33 10.94 -18.20
N ARG A 55 7.61 12.24 -18.39
CA ARG A 55 6.71 13.20 -19.06
C ARG A 55 6.46 12.86 -20.52
N GLU A 56 7.50 12.43 -21.22
CA GLU A 56 7.46 12.11 -22.65
C GLU A 56 6.88 10.72 -22.94
N ASP A 57 6.64 9.93 -21.88
CA ASP A 57 6.18 8.56 -22.01
C ASP A 57 4.65 8.48 -21.85
N SER A 58 3.97 8.28 -22.97
CA SER A 58 2.51 8.08 -23.00
C SER A 58 2.08 6.72 -22.45
N SER A 59 3.00 5.81 -22.14
CA SER A 59 2.67 4.50 -21.58
C SER A 59 2.40 4.53 -20.07
N HIS A 60 2.61 5.68 -19.41
CA HIS A 60 2.39 5.89 -17.97
C HIS A 60 3.05 4.84 -17.07
N ARG A 61 4.19 4.29 -17.51
CA ARG A 61 4.99 3.36 -16.72
C ARG A 61 5.63 4.08 -15.55
N ILE A 62 5.70 3.41 -14.41
CA ILE A 62 6.35 3.97 -13.22
C ILE A 62 7.86 4.11 -13.43
N ALA A 63 8.41 5.21 -12.93
CA ALA A 63 9.84 5.46 -12.97
C ALA A 63 10.54 4.71 -11.83
N TRP A 64 11.33 3.70 -12.18
CA TRP A 64 12.27 3.04 -11.29
C TRP A 64 13.62 3.75 -11.32
N PHE A 65 14.21 3.93 -10.15
CA PHE A 65 15.52 4.57 -9.98
C PHE A 65 16.55 3.55 -9.48
N PRO A 66 17.78 3.55 -10.00
CA PRO A 66 18.86 2.78 -9.38
C PRO A 66 19.26 3.42 -8.05
N TRP A 67 19.79 2.61 -7.13
CA TRP A 67 20.20 3.08 -5.80
C TRP A 67 21.09 4.33 -5.84
N LYS A 68 22.07 4.38 -6.75
CA LYS A 68 23.00 5.51 -6.91
C LYS A 68 22.34 6.88 -7.10
N GLU A 69 21.11 6.93 -7.63
CA GLU A 69 20.40 8.20 -7.90
C GLU A 69 19.64 8.72 -6.68
N VAL A 70 19.38 7.86 -5.69
CA VAL A 70 18.64 8.22 -4.46
C VAL A 70 19.49 8.08 -3.19
N ALA A 71 20.65 7.43 -3.30
CA ALA A 71 21.53 7.09 -2.19
C ALA A 71 21.90 8.31 -1.35
N ASP A 72 22.23 9.44 -1.98
CA ASP A 72 22.66 10.65 -1.27
C ASP A 72 21.56 11.18 -0.34
N ALA A 73 20.31 11.24 -0.79
CA ALA A 73 19.20 11.69 0.05
C ALA A 73 18.94 10.73 1.23
N VAL A 74 19.02 9.42 0.99
CA VAL A 74 18.84 8.41 2.04
C VAL A 74 19.99 8.46 3.03
N MET A 75 21.24 8.43 2.56
CA MET A 75 22.44 8.42 3.41
C MET A 75 22.60 9.72 4.19
N GLN A 76 22.27 10.89 3.63
CA GLN A 76 22.24 12.14 4.40
C GLN A 76 21.27 12.07 5.58
N THR A 77 20.15 11.35 5.44
CA THR A 77 19.21 11.13 6.55
C THR A 77 19.80 10.17 7.58
N VAL A 78 20.44 9.07 7.15
CA VAL A 78 21.15 8.12 8.02
C VAL A 78 22.27 8.82 8.81
N HIS A 79 23.06 9.68 8.15
CA HIS A 79 24.21 10.38 8.73
C HIS A 79 23.83 11.36 9.84
N ARG A 80 22.57 11.83 9.89
CA ARG A 80 22.05 12.60 11.04
C ARG A 80 22.10 11.82 12.35
N PHE A 81 22.03 10.50 12.29
CA PHE A 81 22.01 9.61 13.46
C PHE A 81 23.24 8.73 13.58
N SER A 82 23.98 8.54 12.48
CA SER A 82 25.23 7.79 12.44
C SER A 82 26.16 8.36 11.36
N PRO A 83 26.99 9.39 11.68
CA PRO A 83 27.74 10.16 10.67
C PRO A 83 28.71 9.34 9.80
N SER A 84 29.24 8.24 10.33
CA SER A 84 30.21 7.38 9.63
C SER A 84 29.56 6.14 9.00
N ALA A 85 28.23 6.04 9.00
CA ALA A 85 27.53 4.89 8.45
C ALA A 85 27.76 4.76 6.93
N THR A 86 28.05 3.54 6.49
CA THR A 86 28.13 3.16 5.07
C THR A 86 26.97 2.27 4.62
N THR A 87 26.09 1.92 5.56
CA THR A 87 24.91 1.08 5.38
C THR A 87 23.65 1.82 5.86
N VAL A 88 22.46 1.30 5.53
CA VAL A 88 21.18 1.93 5.85
C VAL A 88 20.43 1.18 6.95
N PHE A 89 20.43 -0.15 6.90
CA PHE A 89 19.62 -0.99 7.78
C PHE A 89 20.43 -1.57 8.94
N GLY A 90 19.76 -1.79 10.08
CA GLY A 90 20.23 -2.67 11.14
C GLY A 90 20.95 -1.99 12.30
N PRO A 91 21.10 -2.69 13.43
CA PRO A 91 21.60 -2.11 14.68
C PRO A 91 23.04 -1.61 14.56
N THR A 92 23.89 -2.33 13.82
CA THR A 92 25.30 -1.96 13.60
C THR A 92 25.43 -0.61 12.88
N THR A 93 24.54 -0.31 11.93
CA THR A 93 24.51 0.98 11.21
C THR A 93 24.39 2.14 12.19
N TYR A 94 23.61 1.98 13.26
CA TYR A 94 23.32 3.01 14.26
C TYR A 94 24.05 2.79 15.58
N MET A 95 25.09 1.95 15.59
CA MET A 95 25.94 1.66 16.75
C MET A 95 25.14 1.23 17.99
N LEU A 96 24.02 0.53 17.79
CA LEU A 96 23.17 0.10 18.89
C LEU A 96 23.80 -1.12 19.57
N GLU A 97 23.90 -1.06 20.89
CA GLU A 97 24.38 -2.17 21.71
C GLU A 97 23.31 -2.69 22.66
N LYS A 98 23.11 -4.01 22.67
CA LYS A 98 22.16 -4.68 23.56
C LYS A 98 22.66 -4.66 25.00
N LYS A 99 21.81 -4.32 25.97
CA LYS A 99 22.14 -4.49 27.39
C LYS A 99 22.39 -5.97 27.74
N PRO A 100 23.33 -6.27 28.66
CA PRO A 100 23.73 -7.65 28.93
C PRO A 100 22.60 -8.51 29.52
N ASP A 101 21.72 -7.90 30.32
CA ASP A 101 20.58 -8.50 31.00
C ASP A 101 19.36 -8.70 30.10
N MET A 102 19.40 -8.24 28.85
CA MET A 102 18.28 -8.30 27.94
C MET A 102 18.24 -9.56 27.08
N GLU A 103 17.06 -10.19 27.01
CA GLU A 103 16.83 -11.37 26.16
C GLU A 103 17.04 -11.05 24.65
N ASP A 104 17.67 -11.99 23.93
CA ASP A 104 17.96 -11.85 22.50
C ASP A 104 16.71 -11.65 21.64
N LYS A 105 15.59 -12.26 22.04
CA LYS A 105 14.33 -12.16 21.29
C LYS A 105 13.80 -10.72 21.24
N TYR A 106 13.92 -9.96 22.33
CA TYR A 106 13.47 -8.56 22.38
C TYR A 106 14.41 -7.68 21.56
N TRP A 107 15.70 -7.95 21.62
CA TRP A 107 16.70 -7.29 20.79
C TRP A 107 16.45 -7.48 19.29
N ALA A 108 16.34 -8.74 18.85
CA ALA A 108 16.12 -9.08 17.45
C ALA A 108 14.82 -8.44 16.93
N ARG A 109 13.71 -8.61 17.66
CA ARG A 109 12.40 -8.06 17.29
C ARG A 109 12.34 -6.54 17.19
N SER A 110 13.26 -5.84 17.85
CA SER A 110 13.25 -4.37 17.96
C SER A 110 14.36 -3.70 17.14
N THR A 111 15.35 -4.44 16.65
CA THR A 111 16.50 -3.83 15.96
C THR A 111 16.82 -4.41 14.59
N GLN A 112 16.35 -5.61 14.25
CA GLN A 112 16.59 -6.19 12.93
C GLN A 112 15.94 -5.35 11.82
N GLY A 113 16.73 -4.97 10.81
CA GLY A 113 16.25 -4.12 9.72
C GLY A 113 15.79 -2.73 10.18
N ILE A 114 16.25 -2.26 11.35
CA ILE A 114 15.95 -0.91 11.85
C ILE A 114 16.42 0.16 10.86
N LEU A 115 15.65 1.23 10.74
CA LEU A 115 15.91 2.38 9.90
C LEU A 115 16.08 3.66 10.75
N ALA A 116 16.75 4.65 10.15
CA ALA A 116 16.86 5.99 10.71
C ALA A 116 15.46 6.57 10.96
N PRO A 117 15.26 7.33 12.04
CA PRO A 117 14.12 8.22 12.15
C PRO A 117 14.06 9.13 10.92
N PHE A 118 12.85 9.53 10.53
CA PHE A 118 12.63 10.48 9.41
C PHE A 118 12.91 9.90 8.02
N LEU A 119 13.26 8.61 7.93
CA LEU A 119 13.37 7.87 6.69
C LEU A 119 12.20 6.88 6.57
N SER A 120 11.44 6.97 5.48
CA SER A 120 10.40 6.00 5.13
C SER A 120 10.82 5.27 3.86
N LEU A 121 11.48 4.14 4.09
CA LEU A 121 12.03 3.24 3.08
C LEU A 121 11.54 1.83 3.38
N ALA A 122 11.05 1.13 2.37
CA ALA A 122 10.51 -0.21 2.56
C ALA A 122 10.96 -1.17 1.47
N PHE A 123 11.39 -2.37 1.86
CA PHE A 123 11.68 -3.46 0.93
C PHE A 123 10.37 -4.07 0.44
N LEU A 124 10.12 -4.02 -0.86
CA LEU A 124 8.88 -4.55 -1.45
C LEU A 124 8.98 -6.06 -1.72
N GLY A 125 10.18 -6.52 -2.13
CA GLY A 125 10.42 -7.89 -2.54
C GLY A 125 11.43 -8.00 -3.66
N ILE A 126 11.36 -9.10 -4.40
CA ILE A 126 12.15 -9.37 -5.59
C ILE A 126 11.23 -9.39 -6.80
N LEU A 127 11.53 -8.53 -7.78
CA LEU A 127 10.87 -8.55 -9.06
C LEU A 127 11.52 -9.65 -9.92
N GLU A 128 10.82 -10.76 -10.06
CA GLU A 128 11.26 -11.91 -10.85
C GLU A 128 11.09 -11.61 -12.34
N GLU A 129 11.83 -12.31 -13.20
CA GLU A 129 11.64 -12.20 -14.64
C GLU A 129 10.30 -12.81 -15.06
N ALA A 130 9.61 -12.12 -15.97
CA ALA A 130 8.32 -12.55 -16.49
C ALA A 130 8.44 -13.91 -17.21
N ASN A 131 7.48 -14.81 -16.96
CA ASN A 131 7.27 -16.08 -17.70
C ASN A 131 8.28 -17.23 -17.46
N THR A 132 9.06 -17.25 -16.38
CA THR A 132 10.22 -18.19 -16.26
C THR A 132 10.20 -19.30 -15.19
N LEU A 133 9.12 -19.81 -14.58
CA LEU A 133 9.20 -20.55 -13.30
C LEU A 133 9.97 -19.81 -12.16
N PRO A 134 9.57 -19.95 -10.88
CA PRO A 134 10.35 -19.37 -9.80
C PRO A 134 11.72 -20.02 -9.70
N GLU A 135 12.78 -19.25 -9.90
CA GLU A 135 14.16 -19.67 -9.68
C GLU A 135 14.67 -19.07 -8.37
N THR A 136 15.54 -19.81 -7.68
CA THR A 136 16.18 -19.34 -6.46
C THR A 136 17.69 -19.45 -6.56
N ILE A 137 18.38 -18.56 -5.87
CA ILE A 137 19.83 -18.59 -5.70
C ILE A 137 20.18 -18.82 -4.23
N ASP A 138 21.23 -19.60 -4.00
CA ASP A 138 21.89 -19.66 -2.71
C ASP A 138 22.63 -18.35 -2.49
N PHE A 139 22.22 -17.62 -1.45
CA PHE A 139 22.82 -16.36 -1.06
C PHE A 139 23.44 -16.52 0.31
N LYS A 140 24.68 -16.05 0.48
CA LYS A 140 25.33 -15.95 1.77
C LYS A 140 25.53 -14.48 2.07
N ASP A 141 24.88 -13.98 3.13
CA ASP A 141 25.04 -12.59 3.51
C ASP A 141 26.44 -12.32 4.09
N THR A 142 26.77 -11.05 4.30
CA THR A 142 28.07 -10.61 4.85
C THR A 142 28.28 -11.05 6.29
N GLY A 143 27.21 -11.43 7.00
CA GLY A 143 27.26 -12.08 8.30
C GLY A 143 27.50 -13.59 8.23
N GLY A 144 27.61 -14.14 7.02
CA GLY A 144 27.83 -15.56 6.78
C GLY A 144 26.57 -16.42 6.83
N LYS A 145 25.37 -15.84 6.98
CA LYS A 145 24.11 -16.57 7.02
C LYS A 145 23.72 -16.99 5.60
N ALA A 146 23.61 -18.30 5.38
CA ALA A 146 23.08 -18.84 4.15
C ALA A 146 21.55 -18.68 4.11
N MET A 147 21.02 -18.28 2.97
CA MET A 147 19.59 -18.12 2.72
C MET A 147 19.28 -18.35 1.24
N VAL A 148 18.05 -18.79 0.98
CA VAL A 148 17.53 -18.95 -0.37
C VAL A 148 16.80 -17.66 -0.76
N VAL A 149 17.16 -17.09 -1.92
CA VAL A 149 16.63 -15.82 -2.41
C VAL A 149 16.03 -16.03 -3.80
N PRO A 150 14.84 -15.47 -4.10
CA PRO A 150 14.31 -15.49 -5.46
C PRO A 150 15.27 -14.81 -6.44
N LYS A 151 15.41 -15.36 -7.64
CA LYS A 151 16.21 -14.77 -8.70
C LYS A 151 15.43 -13.60 -9.31
N GLY A 152 16.01 -12.41 -9.25
CA GLY A 152 15.39 -11.20 -9.79
C GLY A 152 15.95 -9.93 -9.14
N ALA A 153 15.36 -8.80 -9.49
CA ALA A 153 15.79 -7.48 -9.04
C ALA A 153 15.16 -7.11 -7.69
N PRO A 154 15.95 -6.77 -6.64
CA PRO A 154 15.38 -6.31 -5.38
C PRO A 154 14.72 -4.94 -5.55
N CYS A 155 13.51 -4.82 -5.03
CA CYS A 155 12.68 -3.63 -5.15
C CYS A 155 12.43 -2.98 -3.79
N PHE A 156 12.53 -1.66 -3.75
CA PHE A 156 12.25 -0.86 -2.56
C PHE A 156 11.32 0.30 -2.92
N ALA A 157 10.52 0.77 -1.96
CA ALA A 157 9.77 2.02 -2.06
C ALA A 157 10.35 3.05 -1.10
N LEU A 158 10.42 4.30 -1.56
CA LEU A 158 10.94 5.44 -0.79
C LEU A 158 9.90 6.55 -0.77
N SER A 159 9.45 6.96 0.42
CA SER A 159 8.63 8.16 0.54
C SER A 159 9.52 9.39 0.45
N LEU A 160 9.30 10.22 -0.56
CA LEU A 160 10.01 11.49 -0.72
C LEU A 160 9.39 12.63 0.12
N SER A 161 8.16 12.43 0.57
CA SER A 161 7.37 13.42 1.31
C SER A 161 7.21 13.09 2.79
N TYR A 162 7.88 12.04 3.29
CA TYR A 162 7.79 11.68 4.70
C TYR A 162 8.36 12.79 5.58
N ARG A 163 7.53 13.29 6.49
CA ARG A 163 7.91 14.35 7.41
C ARG A 163 7.44 14.05 8.85
N PRO A 164 8.31 14.14 9.86
CA PRO A 164 7.94 14.07 11.27
C PRO A 164 7.05 15.26 11.66
N SER A 165 6.11 15.05 12.58
CA SER A 165 5.15 16.10 12.99
C SER A 165 5.78 17.22 13.84
N ASP A 166 6.90 16.92 14.49
CA ASP A 166 7.67 17.79 15.37
C ASP A 166 8.75 18.61 14.64
N LEU A 167 8.98 18.34 13.34
CA LEU A 167 10.01 19.03 12.56
C LEU A 167 9.51 20.40 12.04
N PRO A 168 10.16 21.53 12.41
CA PRO A 168 9.72 22.87 12.01
C PRO A 168 9.66 23.03 10.48
N ALA A 169 8.57 23.60 9.94
CA ALA A 169 8.30 23.66 8.49
C ALA A 169 9.43 24.30 7.64
N THR A 170 10.30 25.10 8.25
CA THR A 170 11.46 25.73 7.60
C THR A 170 12.60 24.74 7.32
N GLU A 171 12.68 23.63 8.06
CA GLU A 171 13.71 22.62 7.84
C GLU A 171 13.29 21.66 6.73
N LYS A 172 14.04 21.70 5.62
CA LYS A 172 13.87 20.75 4.51
C LYS A 172 14.64 19.46 4.74
N LEU A 173 13.96 18.33 4.65
CA LEU A 173 14.60 17.01 4.72
C LEU A 173 15.32 16.66 3.42
N PRO A 174 16.36 15.80 3.45
CA PRO A 174 17.08 15.40 2.25
C PRO A 174 16.18 14.83 1.14
N CYS A 175 15.19 14.02 1.49
CA CYS A 175 14.24 13.45 0.52
C CYS A 175 13.26 14.49 -0.04
N GLU A 176 12.92 15.55 0.73
CA GLU A 176 12.10 16.67 0.23
C GLU A 176 12.86 17.47 -0.83
N LYS A 177 14.18 17.64 -0.68
CA LYS A 177 15.02 18.28 -1.72
C LYS A 177 15.05 17.44 -3.00
N LEU A 178 15.27 16.13 -2.87
CA LEU A 178 15.21 15.22 -4.00
C LEU A 178 13.85 15.25 -4.70
N LEU A 179 12.75 15.39 -3.94
CA LEU A 179 11.42 15.57 -4.51
C LEU A 179 11.33 16.83 -5.36
N GLU A 180 11.81 17.96 -4.86
CA GLU A 180 11.82 19.24 -5.58
C GLU A 180 12.58 19.12 -6.90
N ASP A 181 13.75 18.49 -6.88
CA ASP A 181 14.57 18.26 -8.08
C ASP A 181 13.82 17.39 -9.09
N LEU A 182 13.28 16.25 -8.65
CA LEU A 182 12.59 15.28 -9.50
C LEU A 182 11.22 15.75 -10.01
N THR A 183 10.61 16.75 -9.38
CA THR A 183 9.29 17.28 -9.78
C THR A 183 9.34 18.71 -10.31
N SER A 184 10.53 19.28 -10.45
CA SER A 184 10.74 20.59 -11.05
C SER A 184 10.17 20.66 -12.49
N PRO A 185 9.84 21.87 -13.00
CA PRO A 185 9.34 22.04 -14.36
C PRO A 185 10.28 21.48 -15.44
N ASP A 186 11.59 21.54 -15.19
CA ASP A 186 12.64 21.06 -16.10
C ASP A 186 12.94 19.56 -15.92
N SER A 187 12.36 18.91 -14.90
CA SER A 187 12.52 17.48 -14.68
C SER A 187 11.83 16.68 -15.81
N PRO A 188 12.47 15.61 -16.31
CA PRO A 188 11.82 14.69 -17.25
C PRO A 188 10.72 13.85 -16.59
N TYR A 189 10.53 13.97 -15.28
CA TYR A 189 9.52 13.25 -14.52
C TYR A 189 8.35 14.16 -14.09
N GLN A 190 7.22 13.53 -13.84
CA GLN A 190 6.04 14.15 -13.23
C GLN A 190 5.36 13.17 -12.29
N THR A 191 4.67 13.69 -11.28
CA THR A 191 3.84 12.88 -10.38
C THR A 191 2.58 12.42 -11.10
N LEU A 192 2.23 11.15 -10.94
CA LEU A 192 1.01 10.58 -11.45
C LEU A 192 0.02 10.31 -10.32
N ASP A 193 -1.13 11.00 -10.33
CA ASP A 193 -2.18 10.79 -9.33
C ASP A 193 -2.82 9.41 -9.50
N MET A 194 -2.58 8.53 -8.52
CA MET A 194 -3.10 7.17 -8.53
C MET A 194 -4.64 7.10 -8.52
N ARG A 195 -5.37 8.08 -7.94
CA ARG A 195 -6.85 8.08 -7.99
C ARG A 195 -7.36 8.29 -9.41
N THR A 196 -6.71 9.17 -10.14
CA THR A 196 -7.11 9.52 -11.50
C THR A 196 -6.82 8.38 -12.48
N VAL A 197 -5.71 7.67 -12.29
CA VAL A 197 -5.28 6.55 -13.15
C VAL A 197 -6.27 5.39 -13.15
N ILE A 198 -6.93 5.11 -12.03
CA ILE A 198 -7.93 4.05 -11.94
C ILE A 198 -9.10 4.34 -12.88
N LEU A 199 -9.54 5.60 -12.90
CA LEU A 199 -10.67 6.04 -13.70
C LEU A 199 -10.34 6.02 -15.21
N SER A 200 -9.08 6.28 -15.57
CA SER A 200 -8.64 6.25 -16.96
C SER A 200 -8.16 4.87 -17.44
N GLY A 201 -7.87 3.94 -16.52
CA GLY A 201 -7.24 2.65 -16.84
C GLY A 201 -5.87 2.79 -17.50
N ALA A 202 -5.22 3.94 -17.33
CA ALA A 202 -4.07 4.34 -18.14
C ALA A 202 -2.73 3.74 -17.68
N MET A 203 -2.71 2.78 -16.75
CA MET A 203 -1.50 2.19 -16.19
C MET A 203 -1.49 0.67 -16.36
N ASP A 204 -0.28 0.14 -16.53
CA ASP A 204 -0.04 -1.30 -16.58
C ASP A 204 -0.42 -1.98 -15.25
N ARG A 205 -1.01 -3.17 -15.33
CA ARG A 205 -1.50 -3.90 -14.16
C ARG A 205 -0.38 -4.32 -13.20
N GLU A 206 0.79 -4.65 -13.73
CA GLU A 206 1.92 -5.05 -12.88
C GLU A 206 2.46 -3.87 -12.08
N ASP A 207 2.59 -2.70 -12.72
CA ASP A 207 2.95 -1.45 -12.06
C ASP A 207 1.91 -1.07 -11.01
N ALA A 208 0.62 -1.16 -11.34
CA ALA A 208 -0.47 -0.90 -10.42
C ALA A 208 -0.38 -1.81 -9.18
N ALA A 209 -0.19 -3.11 -9.35
CA ALA A 209 -0.07 -4.06 -8.23
C ALA A 209 1.13 -3.76 -7.32
N VAL A 210 2.27 -3.39 -7.90
CA VAL A 210 3.46 -2.98 -7.13
C VAL A 210 3.19 -1.68 -6.35
N LEU A 211 2.55 -0.70 -6.99
CA LEU A 211 2.20 0.56 -6.35
C LEU A 211 1.21 0.40 -5.20
N ALA A 212 0.24 -0.49 -5.33
CA ALA A 212 -0.72 -0.75 -4.26
C ALA A 212 -0.03 -1.26 -2.99
N ASN A 213 0.98 -2.12 -3.15
CA ASN A 213 1.84 -2.56 -2.05
C ASN A 213 2.69 -1.39 -1.51
N ALA A 214 3.47 -0.74 -2.39
CA ALA A 214 4.39 0.33 -2.02
C ALA A 214 3.69 1.46 -1.26
N ARG A 215 2.56 1.93 -1.79
CA ARG A 215 1.81 3.02 -1.20
C ARG A 215 1.20 2.66 0.14
N THR A 216 0.53 1.52 0.24
CA THR A 216 -0.07 1.08 1.52
C THR A 216 0.99 1.02 2.63
N LEU A 217 2.17 0.50 2.28
CA LEU A 217 3.27 0.36 3.23
C LEU A 217 3.90 1.70 3.63
N LEU A 218 4.14 2.60 2.67
CA LEU A 218 4.68 3.92 2.95
C LEU A 218 3.67 4.81 3.69
N ASP A 219 2.40 4.80 3.29
CA ASP A 219 1.33 5.56 3.98
C ASP A 219 1.22 5.13 5.45
N TRP A 220 1.29 3.83 5.71
CA TRP A 220 1.33 3.32 7.08
C TRP A 220 2.58 3.77 7.85
N ASN A 221 3.78 3.64 7.26
CA ASN A 221 5.02 4.11 7.90
C ASN A 221 5.01 5.63 8.18
N ASP A 222 4.37 6.41 7.30
CA ASP A 222 4.34 7.86 7.38
C ASP A 222 3.31 8.36 8.41
N ARG A 223 2.21 7.62 8.64
CA ARG A 223 1.13 8.02 9.58
C ARG A 223 1.26 7.41 10.98
N TYR A 224 1.72 6.17 11.09
CA TYR A 224 1.74 5.43 12.36
C TYR A 224 3.05 5.70 13.12
N LYS A 225 3.09 6.88 13.74
CA LYS A 225 4.29 7.40 14.42
C LYS A 225 4.35 7.11 15.91
N PHE A 226 3.25 6.67 16.52
CA PHE A 226 3.14 6.48 17.97
C PHE A 226 2.56 5.11 18.28
N CYS A 227 3.09 4.50 19.34
CA CYS A 227 2.73 3.17 19.78
C CYS A 227 1.34 3.19 20.40
N ALA A 228 0.41 2.43 19.84
CA ALA A 228 -0.94 2.31 20.38
C ALA A 228 -0.98 1.75 21.81
N GLY A 229 0.04 0.96 22.21
CA GLY A 229 0.12 0.37 23.56
C GLY A 229 0.55 1.35 24.66
N CYS A 230 1.44 2.31 24.37
CA CYS A 230 2.00 3.18 25.43
C CYS A 230 2.19 4.66 25.03
N GLY A 231 1.84 5.06 23.81
CA GLY A 231 1.96 6.43 23.31
C GLY A 231 3.38 6.90 22.97
N SER A 232 4.41 6.07 23.19
CA SER A 232 5.78 6.40 22.79
C SER A 232 5.94 6.48 21.27
N LEU A 233 6.93 7.21 20.78
CA LEU A 233 7.24 7.23 19.34
C LEU A 233 7.56 5.82 18.83
N GLU A 234 7.34 5.62 17.54
CA GLU A 234 7.68 4.40 16.82
C GLU A 234 8.68 4.67 15.71
N TYR A 235 9.39 3.61 15.35
CA TYR A 235 10.36 3.60 14.27
C TYR A 235 10.19 2.34 13.42
N SER A 236 10.73 2.36 12.21
CA SER A 236 10.58 1.25 11.27
C SER A 236 11.64 0.18 11.49
N VAL A 237 11.22 -1.08 11.48
CA VAL A 237 12.07 -2.28 11.51
C VAL A 237 11.61 -3.27 10.43
N TRP A 238 12.35 -4.37 10.28
CA TRP A 238 12.05 -5.42 9.30
C TRP A 238 11.91 -4.87 7.87
N GLY A 239 12.81 -3.94 7.50
CA GLY A 239 12.83 -3.35 6.17
C GLY A 239 11.53 -2.62 5.79
N GLY A 240 10.85 -1.99 6.74
CA GLY A 240 9.61 -1.24 6.48
C GLY A 240 8.32 -1.95 6.88
N HIS A 241 8.37 -3.22 7.32
CA HIS A 241 7.18 -4.07 7.52
C HIS A 241 6.74 -4.23 8.96
N LYS A 242 7.40 -3.56 9.90
CA LYS A 242 7.03 -3.59 11.31
C LYS A 242 7.39 -2.26 11.98
N ARG A 243 6.56 -1.81 12.92
CA ARG A 243 6.88 -0.70 13.83
C ARG A 243 7.46 -1.23 15.13
N GLY A 244 8.56 -0.63 15.56
CA GLY A 244 9.17 -0.83 16.87
C GLY A 244 8.81 0.33 17.80
N CYS A 245 8.53 0.01 19.07
CA CYS A 245 8.23 1.01 20.09
C CYS A 245 9.53 1.59 20.67
N ALA A 246 9.66 2.91 20.70
CA ALA A 246 10.88 3.59 21.15
C ALA A 246 11.17 3.39 22.65
N SER A 247 10.15 3.20 23.50
CA SER A 247 10.36 2.87 24.92
C SER A 247 11.03 1.51 25.09
N VAL A 248 10.67 0.53 24.25
CA VAL A 248 11.35 -0.77 24.20
C VAL A 248 12.80 -0.59 23.77
N LEU A 249 13.04 0.16 22.69
CA LEU A 249 14.39 0.42 22.20
C LEU A 249 15.27 1.08 23.28
N ALA A 250 14.74 2.10 23.96
CA ALA A 250 15.43 2.78 25.06
C ALA A 250 15.71 1.85 26.25
N LYS A 251 14.78 0.94 26.58
CA LYS A 251 14.99 -0.03 27.67
C LYS A 251 16.09 -1.02 27.36
N ILE A 252 16.18 -1.51 26.13
CA ILE A 252 17.08 -2.63 25.76
C ILE A 252 18.48 -2.22 25.33
N THR A 253 18.74 -0.94 25.03
CA THR A 253 20.03 -0.45 24.52
C THR A 253 20.91 0.14 25.63
N LYS A 254 22.21 -0.21 25.68
CA LYS A 254 23.14 0.20 26.76
C LYS A 254 23.32 1.71 26.88
N ASP A 255 23.63 2.34 25.75
CA ASP A 255 23.91 3.76 25.65
C ASP A 255 22.86 4.38 24.75
N GLN A 256 22.20 5.44 25.20
CA GLN A 256 21.21 6.13 24.38
C GLN A 256 21.92 6.84 23.21
N GLN A 257 22.15 6.07 22.13
CA GLN A 257 22.76 6.56 20.90
C GLN A 257 21.89 7.67 20.29
N PRO A 258 22.44 8.50 19.36
CA PRO A 258 21.69 9.61 18.76
C PRO A 258 20.31 9.20 18.23
N LEU A 259 20.22 8.02 17.59
CA LEU A 259 18.94 7.45 17.14
C LEU A 259 17.96 7.22 18.30
N VAL A 260 18.41 6.61 19.41
CA VAL A 260 17.57 6.31 20.57
C VAL A 260 17.09 7.60 21.22
N LYS A 261 17.99 8.58 21.40
CA LYS A 261 17.65 9.90 21.97
C LYS A 261 16.65 10.67 21.13
N ALA A 262 16.75 10.58 19.81
CA ALA A 262 15.79 11.22 18.91
C ALA A 262 14.39 10.60 18.98
N LEU A 263 14.29 9.31 19.31
CA LEU A 263 13.02 8.60 19.39
C LEU A 263 12.44 8.57 20.81
N TYR A 264 13.27 8.67 21.85
CA TYR A 264 12.83 8.56 23.22
C TYR A 264 13.66 9.44 24.15
N SER A 265 13.01 10.49 24.66
CA SER A 265 13.52 11.39 25.70
C SER A 265 12.75 11.26 27.02
N GLY A 266 11.88 10.25 27.12
CA GLY A 266 11.00 10.03 28.26
C GLY A 266 11.73 9.57 29.52
N ALA A 267 10.96 9.46 30.61
CA ALA A 267 11.43 8.90 31.88
C ALA A 267 11.94 7.45 31.73
N GLU A 268 12.65 6.99 32.75
CA GLU A 268 13.14 5.61 32.79
C GLU A 268 11.98 4.62 32.60
N VAL A 269 12.16 3.67 31.67
CA VAL A 269 11.15 2.67 31.34
C VAL A 269 11.23 1.56 32.37
N GLU A 270 10.25 1.47 33.28
CA GLU A 270 10.22 0.42 34.30
C GLU A 270 9.94 -0.96 33.67
N GLN A 271 8.88 -1.06 32.88
CA GLN A 271 8.40 -2.30 32.25
C GLN A 271 8.47 -2.22 30.72
N LEU A 272 8.74 -3.35 30.07
CA LEU A 272 8.71 -3.43 28.61
C LEU A 272 7.28 -3.24 28.10
N CYS A 273 7.11 -2.44 27.05
CA CYS A 273 5.84 -2.30 26.35
C CYS A 273 5.39 -3.63 25.73
N ASP A 274 4.07 -3.88 25.76
CA ASP A 274 3.48 -5.11 25.22
C ASP A 274 3.72 -5.33 23.73
N SER A 275 4.10 -4.27 23.01
CA SER A 275 4.47 -4.30 21.60
C SER A 275 5.58 -5.32 21.28
N VAL A 276 6.37 -5.74 22.28
CA VAL A 276 7.46 -6.72 22.11
C VAL A 276 7.27 -8.01 22.92
N THR A 277 6.49 -7.96 24.01
CA THR A 277 6.25 -9.11 24.90
C THR A 277 5.32 -10.13 24.24
N SER A 278 4.42 -9.66 23.37
CA SER A 278 3.46 -10.46 22.59
C SER A 278 3.37 -9.97 21.15
N VAL A 279 2.66 -10.71 20.30
CA VAL A 279 2.38 -10.27 18.92
C VAL A 279 1.19 -9.32 18.95
N GLN A 280 1.41 -8.10 18.50
CA GLN A 280 0.42 -7.01 18.55
C GLN A 280 0.14 -6.51 17.14
N ASN A 281 -1.14 -6.38 16.77
CA ASN A 281 -1.55 -6.02 15.42
C ASN A 281 -1.08 -4.63 15.00
N TYR A 282 -1.03 -3.67 15.93
CA TYR A 282 -0.59 -2.30 15.69
C TYR A 282 0.89 -2.19 15.31
N SER A 283 1.69 -3.24 15.53
CA SER A 283 3.07 -3.30 15.06
C SER A 283 3.20 -3.62 13.56
N TYR A 284 2.12 -3.99 12.87
CA TYR A 284 2.14 -4.46 11.48
C TYR A 284 1.26 -3.59 10.56
N PRO A 285 1.52 -3.59 9.23
CA PRO A 285 0.73 -2.83 8.27
C PRO A 285 -0.76 -3.17 8.36
N ARG A 286 -1.59 -2.13 8.33
CA ARG A 286 -3.05 -2.25 8.36
C ARG A 286 -3.60 -2.65 6.99
N SER A 287 -4.67 -3.43 6.99
CA SER A 287 -5.48 -3.72 5.80
C SER A 287 -6.94 -3.75 6.24
N ASP A 288 -7.72 -2.75 5.84
CA ASP A 288 -9.12 -2.62 6.24
C ASP A 288 -10.03 -3.37 5.26
N PRO A 289 -10.77 -4.40 5.70
CA PRO A 289 -11.69 -5.14 4.84
C PRO A 289 -12.91 -4.29 4.46
N VAL A 290 -13.20 -4.23 3.17
CA VAL A 290 -14.34 -3.50 2.60
C VAL A 290 -15.08 -4.45 1.66
N ILE A 291 -16.39 -4.55 1.76
CA ILE A 291 -17.19 -5.26 0.76
C ILE A 291 -17.62 -4.29 -0.33
N ILE A 292 -17.80 -4.80 -1.54
CA ILE A 292 -18.54 -4.14 -2.62
C ILE A 292 -19.52 -5.17 -3.18
N VAL A 293 -20.80 -4.82 -3.25
CA VAL A 293 -21.84 -5.78 -3.62
C VAL A 293 -22.64 -5.37 -4.84
N GLY A 294 -22.64 -6.24 -5.84
CA GLY A 294 -23.62 -6.20 -6.94
C GLY A 294 -24.91 -6.88 -6.51
N ILE A 295 -25.95 -6.10 -6.18
CA ILE A 295 -27.25 -6.64 -5.76
C ILE A 295 -28.11 -6.90 -6.99
N LEU A 296 -28.33 -8.17 -7.30
CA LEU A 296 -29.20 -8.62 -8.38
C LEU A 296 -30.65 -8.69 -7.90
N SER A 297 -31.60 -8.34 -8.77
CA SER A 297 -33.01 -8.65 -8.55
C SER A 297 -33.24 -10.16 -8.47
N ALA A 298 -34.35 -10.60 -7.87
CA ALA A 298 -34.65 -12.03 -7.71
C ALA A 298 -34.73 -12.83 -9.03
N ASP A 299 -35.03 -12.15 -10.15
CA ASP A 299 -35.04 -12.72 -11.50
C ASP A 299 -33.69 -12.56 -12.24
N CYS A 300 -32.70 -11.91 -11.63
CA CYS A 300 -31.38 -11.61 -12.18
C CYS A 300 -31.40 -10.77 -13.48
N GLU A 301 -32.49 -10.05 -13.77
CA GLU A 301 -32.60 -9.18 -14.95
C GLU A 301 -32.21 -7.72 -14.66
N HIS A 302 -32.02 -7.36 -13.39
CA HIS A 302 -31.61 -6.03 -12.96
C HIS A 302 -30.50 -6.10 -11.90
N ILE A 303 -29.73 -5.03 -11.81
CA ILE A 303 -28.75 -4.81 -10.73
C ILE A 303 -29.00 -3.44 -10.07
N LEU A 304 -28.93 -3.39 -8.74
CA LEU A 304 -29.01 -2.14 -8.00
C LEU A 304 -27.71 -1.35 -8.15
N LEU A 305 -27.83 -0.09 -8.52
CA LEU A 305 -26.73 0.86 -8.57
C LEU A 305 -27.07 2.11 -7.76
N GLY A 306 -26.10 2.61 -6.97
CA GLY A 306 -26.22 3.80 -6.14
C GLY A 306 -25.19 4.87 -6.51
N ARG A 307 -25.44 6.10 -6.05
CA ARG A 307 -24.47 7.22 -6.16
C ARG A 307 -24.45 8.08 -4.91
N GLN A 308 -23.29 8.66 -4.62
CA GLN A 308 -23.14 9.71 -3.62
C GLN A 308 -23.26 11.10 -4.26
N LYS A 309 -23.68 12.08 -3.46
CA LYS A 309 -23.86 13.48 -3.87
C LYS A 309 -22.58 14.13 -4.43
N THR A 310 -21.42 13.74 -3.90
CA THR A 310 -20.11 14.31 -4.28
C THR A 310 -19.59 13.76 -5.62
N TRP A 311 -20.16 12.68 -6.12
CA TRP A 311 -19.69 12.02 -7.33
C TRP A 311 -20.11 12.77 -8.60
N PRO A 312 -19.33 12.66 -9.70
CA PRO A 312 -19.70 13.22 -10.99
C PRO A 312 -21.13 12.83 -11.39
N LYS A 313 -21.88 13.77 -11.99
CA LYS A 313 -23.27 13.50 -12.39
C LYS A 313 -23.34 12.33 -13.37
N GLY A 314 -24.27 11.42 -13.12
CA GLY A 314 -24.47 10.21 -13.91
C GLY A 314 -23.61 9.01 -13.49
N PHE A 315 -22.57 9.21 -12.68
CA PHE A 315 -21.76 8.11 -12.16
C PHE A 315 -22.54 7.34 -11.07
N TYR A 316 -22.74 6.04 -11.27
CA TYR A 316 -23.38 5.11 -10.33
C TYR A 316 -22.54 3.84 -10.23
N SER A 317 -22.46 3.25 -9.05
CA SER A 317 -21.67 2.05 -8.78
C SER A 317 -22.47 1.07 -7.92
N CYS A 318 -21.98 -0.15 -7.80
CA CYS A 318 -22.32 -1.02 -6.68
C CYS A 318 -22.05 -0.29 -5.35
N ILE A 319 -22.84 -0.59 -4.33
CA ILE A 319 -22.66 -0.07 -2.96
C ILE A 319 -21.49 -0.79 -2.27
N ALA A 320 -20.88 -0.14 -1.29
CA ALA A 320 -19.69 -0.64 -0.64
C ALA A 320 -19.54 -0.06 0.76
N GLY A 321 -19.13 -0.91 1.71
CA GLY A 321 -18.93 -0.50 3.09
C GLY A 321 -17.91 -1.35 3.83
N PHE A 322 -17.49 -0.87 5.00
CA PHE A 322 -16.50 -1.55 5.81
C PHE A 322 -17.10 -2.79 6.47
N VAL A 323 -16.29 -3.85 6.62
CA VAL A 323 -16.66 -4.99 7.45
C VAL A 323 -16.45 -4.61 8.91
N GLU A 324 -17.46 -4.83 9.75
CA GLU A 324 -17.38 -4.50 11.18
C GLU A 324 -16.63 -5.55 12.01
N ALA A 325 -16.25 -5.17 13.23
CA ALA A 325 -15.56 -6.07 14.14
C ALA A 325 -16.47 -7.24 14.57
N GLY A 326 -16.05 -8.46 14.27
CA GLY A 326 -16.81 -9.68 14.57
C GLY A 326 -17.79 -10.08 13.49
N GLU A 327 -17.82 -9.37 12.36
CA GLU A 327 -18.70 -9.60 11.23
C GLU A 327 -18.02 -10.48 10.15
N SER A 328 -18.77 -11.42 9.56
CA SER A 328 -18.36 -12.13 8.34
C SER A 328 -18.56 -11.26 7.08
N LEU A 329 -17.92 -11.61 5.96
CA LEU A 329 -18.12 -10.87 4.69
C LEU A 329 -19.58 -10.93 4.25
N GLU A 330 -20.24 -12.07 4.45
CA GLU A 330 -21.63 -12.28 4.07
C GLU A 330 -22.61 -11.51 4.96
N GLU A 331 -22.28 -11.30 6.24
CA GLU A 331 -23.05 -10.42 7.13
C GLU A 331 -22.89 -8.96 6.71
N ALA A 332 -21.66 -8.51 6.46
CA ALA A 332 -21.37 -7.14 6.00
C ALA A 332 -22.11 -6.83 4.70
N VAL A 333 -22.07 -7.74 3.73
CA VAL A 333 -22.80 -7.60 2.47
C VAL A 333 -24.31 -7.43 2.68
N ARG A 334 -24.90 -8.19 3.62
CA ARG A 334 -26.35 -8.07 3.93
C ARG A 334 -26.68 -6.80 4.70
N ARG A 335 -25.82 -6.42 5.64
CA ARG A 335 -25.98 -5.21 6.45
C ARG A 335 -25.90 -3.97 5.57
N GLU A 336 -24.85 -3.82 4.78
CA GLU A 336 -24.67 -2.66 3.88
C GLU A 336 -25.80 -2.56 2.84
N ALA A 337 -26.24 -3.68 2.27
CA ALA A 337 -27.42 -3.69 1.39
C ALA A 337 -28.68 -3.16 2.08
N LEU A 338 -28.91 -3.56 3.33
CA LEU A 338 -30.06 -3.13 4.10
C LEU A 338 -29.95 -1.66 4.54
N GLU A 339 -28.79 -1.24 5.04
CA GLU A 339 -28.55 0.11 5.58
C GLU A 339 -28.58 1.18 4.48
N GLU A 340 -27.86 0.98 3.38
CA GLU A 340 -27.76 1.99 2.32
C GLU A 340 -29.01 2.04 1.42
N THR A 341 -29.72 0.91 1.25
CA THR A 341 -30.74 0.79 0.19
C THR A 341 -32.08 0.25 0.66
N GLY A 342 -32.19 -0.27 1.88
CA GLY A 342 -33.38 -0.97 2.38
C GLY A 342 -33.62 -2.35 1.76
N VAL A 343 -32.78 -2.79 0.82
CA VAL A 343 -32.97 -4.05 0.10
C VAL A 343 -32.43 -5.21 0.93
N ARG A 344 -33.30 -6.17 1.24
CA ARG A 344 -32.90 -7.44 1.86
C ARG A 344 -32.38 -8.40 0.80
N ILE A 345 -31.22 -8.98 1.06
CA ILE A 345 -30.61 -9.99 0.20
C ILE A 345 -30.41 -11.31 0.96
N GLY A 346 -30.68 -12.41 0.26
CA GLY A 346 -30.57 -13.77 0.80
C GLY A 346 -29.20 -14.36 0.57
N GLN A 347 -28.98 -14.88 -0.64
CA GLN A 347 -27.72 -15.51 -1.04
C GLN A 347 -26.64 -14.46 -1.30
N VAL A 348 -25.42 -14.75 -0.87
CA VAL A 348 -24.21 -13.96 -1.13
C VAL A 348 -23.17 -14.87 -1.77
N ALA A 349 -22.62 -14.45 -2.90
CA ALA A 349 -21.58 -15.16 -3.62
C ALA A 349 -20.34 -14.28 -3.78
N TYR A 350 -19.22 -14.68 -3.19
CA TYR A 350 -17.94 -14.02 -3.42
C TYR A 350 -17.50 -14.16 -4.88
N HIS A 351 -16.96 -13.08 -5.43
CA HIS A 351 -16.43 -13.02 -6.79
C HIS A 351 -14.90 -12.94 -6.80
N SER A 352 -14.33 -11.85 -6.27
CA SER A 352 -12.89 -11.59 -6.28
C SER A 352 -12.51 -10.53 -5.25
N SER A 353 -11.21 -10.28 -5.06
CA SER A 353 -10.72 -9.22 -4.18
C SER A 353 -9.74 -8.29 -4.88
N GLN A 354 -9.72 -7.03 -4.47
CA GLN A 354 -8.87 -5.99 -5.05
C GLN A 354 -8.22 -5.15 -3.94
N PRO A 355 -6.89 -5.04 -3.88
CA PRO A 355 -6.24 -4.04 -3.04
C PRO A 355 -6.68 -2.63 -3.46
N TRP A 356 -6.98 -1.78 -2.49
CA TRP A 356 -7.37 -0.40 -2.72
C TRP A 356 -6.55 0.54 -1.82
N PRO A 357 -5.41 1.06 -2.32
CA PRO A 357 -4.40 1.74 -1.51
C PRO A 357 -4.78 3.20 -1.20
N PHE A 358 -5.97 3.42 -0.64
CA PHE A 358 -6.53 4.73 -0.32
C PHE A 358 -7.30 4.74 1.03
N PRO A 359 -6.63 4.62 2.18
CA PRO A 359 -5.19 4.44 2.34
C PRO A 359 -4.73 2.98 2.25
N ALA A 360 -5.49 2.03 2.80
CA ALA A 360 -5.06 0.64 2.97
C ALA A 360 -6.24 -0.34 3.02
N ASN A 361 -7.16 -0.25 2.04
CA ASN A 361 -8.35 -1.10 2.02
C ASN A 361 -8.09 -2.37 1.20
N LEU A 362 -8.75 -3.47 1.56
CA LEU A 362 -8.87 -4.67 0.73
C LEU A 362 -10.34 -4.87 0.40
N ILE A 363 -10.68 -4.64 -0.87
CA ILE A 363 -12.05 -4.75 -1.35
C ILE A 363 -12.36 -6.21 -1.67
N PHE A 364 -13.50 -6.69 -1.19
CA PHE A 364 -14.08 -8.00 -1.48
C PHE A 364 -15.35 -7.82 -2.31
N GLY A 365 -15.27 -8.16 -3.59
CA GLY A 365 -16.41 -8.13 -4.50
C GLY A 365 -17.32 -9.33 -4.28
N ALA A 366 -18.61 -9.07 -4.14
CA ALA A 366 -19.64 -10.10 -4.00
C ALA A 366 -20.88 -9.78 -4.83
N PHE A 367 -21.67 -10.81 -5.11
CA PHE A 367 -23.03 -10.67 -5.62
C PHE A 367 -24.04 -11.05 -4.53
N GLY A 368 -25.10 -10.26 -4.41
CA GLY A 368 -26.24 -10.54 -3.54
C GLY A 368 -27.50 -10.73 -4.36
N ILE A 369 -28.40 -11.64 -3.96
CA ILE A 369 -29.72 -11.79 -4.61
C ILE A 369 -30.79 -11.20 -3.68
N ALA A 370 -31.51 -10.20 -4.18
CA ALA A 370 -32.64 -9.59 -3.46
C ALA A 370 -33.75 -10.62 -3.22
N ASP A 371 -34.42 -10.53 -2.05
CA ASP A 371 -35.51 -11.44 -1.67
C ASP A 371 -36.71 -11.34 -2.64
N THR A 372 -36.87 -10.21 -3.33
CA THR A 372 -37.98 -9.98 -4.28
C THR A 372 -37.51 -9.31 -5.57
N THR A 373 -38.25 -9.51 -6.66
CA THR A 373 -37.98 -8.88 -7.97
C THR A 373 -38.19 -7.37 -7.94
N ARG A 374 -39.07 -6.86 -7.06
CA ARG A 374 -39.40 -5.44 -6.93
C ARG A 374 -39.25 -4.99 -5.48
N SER A 375 -38.01 -4.82 -5.05
CA SER A 375 -37.71 -4.31 -3.72
C SER A 375 -37.92 -2.79 -3.69
N GLU A 376 -38.56 -2.29 -2.63
CA GLU A 376 -38.63 -0.85 -2.35
C GLU A 376 -37.24 -0.37 -1.92
N ILE A 377 -36.75 0.70 -2.55
CA ILE A 377 -35.48 1.32 -2.21
C ILE A 377 -35.71 2.41 -1.17
N ARG A 378 -34.95 2.36 -0.08
CA ARG A 378 -35.00 3.29 1.05
C ARG A 378 -33.60 3.86 1.31
N LEU A 379 -33.44 5.17 1.12
CA LEU A 379 -32.18 5.89 1.30
C LEU A 379 -32.16 6.76 2.59
N ASP A 380 -33.15 6.56 3.46
CA ASP A 380 -33.31 7.29 4.72
C ASP A 380 -32.76 6.54 5.94
N LEU A 381 -32.44 5.25 5.78
CA LEU A 381 -31.87 4.42 6.84
C LEU A 381 -30.42 4.82 7.13
N ASP A 382 -29.63 4.99 6.06
CA ASP A 382 -28.35 5.66 6.08
C ASP A 382 -28.26 6.70 4.96
N VAL A 383 -27.91 7.94 5.31
CA VAL A 383 -27.99 9.12 4.43
C VAL A 383 -26.69 9.32 3.65
N GLU A 384 -26.13 8.23 3.13
CA GLU A 384 -24.90 8.24 2.31
C GLU A 384 -25.18 8.43 0.81
N LEU A 385 -26.26 7.80 0.31
CA LEU A 385 -26.62 7.82 -1.11
C LEU A 385 -27.56 8.99 -1.45
N GLU A 386 -27.29 9.64 -2.58
CA GLU A 386 -28.17 10.66 -3.17
C GLU A 386 -29.30 10.02 -3.98
N ASP A 387 -29.03 8.90 -4.64
CA ASP A 387 -29.96 8.20 -5.52
C ASP A 387 -29.53 6.73 -5.71
N ALA A 388 -30.50 5.85 -5.90
CA ALA A 388 -30.28 4.44 -6.25
C ALA A 388 -31.46 3.85 -7.01
N PHE A 389 -31.18 2.94 -7.95
CA PHE A 389 -32.20 2.28 -8.75
C PHE A 389 -31.76 0.90 -9.24
N PHE A 390 -32.72 0.05 -9.59
CA PHE A 390 -32.47 -1.21 -10.29
C PHE A 390 -32.30 -0.95 -11.79
N ALA A 391 -31.05 -0.99 -12.27
CA ALA A 391 -30.71 -0.83 -13.67
C ALA A 391 -30.98 -2.14 -14.44
N PRO A 392 -31.71 -2.09 -15.58
CA PRO A 392 -31.90 -3.25 -16.44
C PRO A 392 -30.56 -3.77 -16.97
N ARG A 393 -30.43 -5.09 -17.08
CA ARG A 393 -29.24 -5.75 -17.62
C ARG A 393 -28.83 -5.20 -18.99
N ALA A 394 -29.80 -4.92 -19.86
CA ALA A 394 -29.55 -4.37 -21.19
C ALA A 394 -28.86 -2.99 -21.14
N ASP A 395 -29.28 -2.13 -20.22
CA ASP A 395 -28.70 -0.78 -20.06
C ASP A 395 -27.28 -0.85 -19.51
N VAL A 396 -27.03 -1.77 -18.57
CA VAL A 396 -25.70 -2.01 -18.01
C VAL A 396 -24.75 -2.54 -19.09
N LEU A 397 -25.18 -3.52 -19.89
CA LEU A 397 -24.38 -4.05 -21.00
C LEU A 397 -24.04 -2.96 -22.02
N ALA A 398 -25.02 -2.14 -22.41
CA ALA A 398 -24.80 -1.02 -23.32
C ALA A 398 -23.80 0.01 -22.75
N ALA A 399 -23.85 0.28 -21.44
CA ALA A 399 -22.92 1.18 -20.78
C ALA A 399 -21.48 0.63 -20.75
N VAL A 400 -21.31 -0.66 -20.48
CA VAL A 400 -20.01 -1.35 -20.50
C VAL A 400 -19.42 -1.32 -21.91
N GLU A 401 -20.20 -1.70 -22.94
CA GLU A 401 -19.76 -1.65 -24.34
C GLU A 401 -19.34 -0.23 -24.75
N ALA A 402 -20.12 0.78 -24.37
CA ALA A 402 -19.78 2.18 -24.64
C ALA A 402 -18.50 2.62 -23.91
N ALA A 403 -18.23 2.12 -22.70
CA ALA A 403 -17.01 2.40 -21.96
C ALA A 403 -15.79 1.74 -22.61
N GLU A 404 -15.90 0.50 -23.07
CA GLU A 404 -14.84 -0.21 -23.78
C GLU A 404 -14.47 0.51 -25.09
N GLN A 405 -15.46 0.93 -25.87
CA GLN A 405 -15.25 1.70 -27.09
C GLN A 405 -14.57 3.06 -26.83
N ARG A 406 -14.94 3.74 -25.73
CA ARG A 406 -14.26 4.98 -25.31
C ARG A 406 -12.80 4.70 -24.99
N ASN A 407 -12.52 3.71 -24.15
CA ASN A 407 -11.15 3.36 -23.75
C ASN A 407 -10.27 2.92 -24.94
N GLN A 408 -10.87 2.31 -25.97
CA GLN A 408 -10.18 2.02 -27.23
C GLN A 408 -9.88 3.29 -28.04
N LYS A 409 -10.78 4.28 -28.07
CA LYS A 409 -10.54 5.58 -28.72
C LYS A 409 -9.50 6.43 -27.99
N THR A 410 -9.51 6.48 -26.65
CA THR A 410 -8.51 7.24 -25.87
C THR A 410 -7.11 6.63 -25.95
N LYS A 411 -6.97 5.35 -26.31
CA LYS A 411 -5.66 4.76 -26.65
C LYS A 411 -5.10 5.27 -27.99
N ASN A 412 -5.94 5.86 -28.85
CA ASN A 412 -5.55 6.34 -30.17
C ASN A 412 -5.47 7.88 -30.27
N GLU A 413 -5.99 8.65 -29.31
CA GLU A 413 -5.92 10.12 -29.29
C GLU A 413 -5.87 10.68 -27.85
N SER A 414 -5.15 11.79 -27.66
CA SER A 414 -5.04 12.50 -26.36
C SER A 414 -6.40 13.00 -25.85
N PRO A 415 -6.67 12.96 -24.53
CA PRO A 415 -8.04 13.06 -24.03
C PRO A 415 -8.58 14.50 -24.03
N THR A 416 -9.63 14.76 -24.81
CA THR A 416 -10.51 15.93 -24.65
C THR A 416 -11.73 15.59 -23.79
N ARG A 417 -11.96 16.38 -22.73
CA ARG A 417 -13.17 16.33 -21.86
C ARG A 417 -14.42 16.74 -22.66
N ASN A 418 -15.41 15.85 -22.79
CA ASN A 418 -16.74 16.22 -23.30
C ASN A 418 -17.91 15.51 -22.59
N GLY A 419 -18.43 16.11 -21.52
CA GLY A 419 -19.83 16.54 -21.40
C GLY A 419 -21.05 15.59 -21.54
N HIS A 420 -20.94 14.26 -21.56
CA HIS A 420 -22.14 13.39 -21.64
C HIS A 420 -22.59 12.84 -20.27
N ARG A 421 -23.87 12.44 -20.15
CA ARG A 421 -24.39 11.72 -18.97
C ARG A 421 -23.87 10.28 -19.05
N TYR A 422 -23.09 9.82 -18.07
CA TYR A 422 -22.36 8.55 -18.16
C TYR A 422 -22.75 7.58 -17.07
N LEU A 423 -23.39 6.46 -17.40
CA LEU A 423 -23.38 5.29 -16.50
C LEU A 423 -21.96 4.69 -16.54
N TYR A 424 -21.24 4.79 -15.43
CA TYR A 424 -19.90 4.21 -15.26
C TYR A 424 -20.01 3.15 -14.18
N VAL A 425 -20.17 1.89 -14.58
CA VAL A 425 -20.26 0.79 -13.62
C VAL A 425 -18.84 0.32 -13.30
N GLN A 426 -18.39 0.59 -12.07
CA GLN A 426 -17.16 0.02 -11.54
C GLN A 426 -17.50 -1.34 -10.93
N TYR A 427 -16.86 -2.39 -11.43
CA TYR A 427 -16.82 -3.73 -10.82
C TYR A 427 -15.40 -4.04 -10.35
#